data_AF-A0A920UI73-F1
#
_entry.id   AF-A0A920UI73-F1
#
_cell.length_a   1.000
_cell.length_b   1.000
_cell.length_c   1.000
_cell.angle_alpha   90.00
_cell.angle_beta   90.00
_cell.angle_gamma   90.00
#
_symmetry.space_group_name_H-M   'P 1'
#
loop_
_entity.id
_entity.type
_entity.pdbx_description
1 polymer ?
#
loop_
_entity_poly.entity_id
_entity_poly.type
_entity_poly.pdbx_seq_one_letter_code
_entity_poly.pdbx_strand_id
1 'polypeptide(L)'
;MGKTLKKGIPEIKRMFPFGLIHLGCDEMPGKVWEKSPAINELKKQQGLESTEDVQEWTMNRAAEILEKAGGRPAAWEVAGKGKMGIGHDAVIFSWSGKEPGLKAVRDGYEVVMCPAQHVYFDMAQLMVIMKKV
;
A
#
# COMPACT_ATOMS: atom_id res chain seq x y z
N MET A 1 -13.93 -10.32 2.60
CA MET A 1 -12.53 -9.89 2.91
C MET A 1 -11.88 -10.62 4.09
N GLY A 2 -12.53 -10.72 5.26
CA GLY A 2 -11.80 -11.02 6.51
C GLY A 2 -11.12 -12.40 6.64
N LYS A 3 -11.65 -13.48 6.02
CA LYS A 3 -11.09 -14.83 6.21
C LYS A 3 -9.75 -15.04 5.50
N THR A 4 -9.59 -14.49 4.30
CA THR A 4 -8.37 -14.66 3.50
C THR A 4 -7.18 -13.94 4.14
N LEU A 5 -7.33 -12.66 4.51
CA LEU A 5 -6.25 -11.89 5.15
C LEU A 5 -5.82 -12.51 6.50
N LYS A 6 -6.78 -12.92 7.33
CA LYS A 6 -6.52 -13.54 8.64
C LYS A 6 -5.79 -14.88 8.56
N LYS A 7 -5.88 -15.58 7.43
CA LYS A 7 -5.17 -16.84 7.21
C LYS A 7 -3.84 -16.61 6.49
N GLY A 8 -3.87 -15.89 5.37
CA GLY A 8 -2.74 -15.70 4.47
C GLY A 8 -1.61 -14.88 5.08
N ILE A 9 -1.91 -13.75 5.75
CA ILE A 9 -0.87 -12.89 6.33
C ILE A 9 -0.05 -13.64 7.39
N PRO A 10 -0.67 -14.32 8.39
CA PRO A 10 0.11 -15.11 9.34
C PRO A 10 0.88 -16.28 8.71
N GLU A 11 0.34 -16.92 7.66
CA GLU A 11 1.05 -17.97 6.91
C GLU A 11 2.31 -17.43 6.24
N ILE A 12 2.19 -16.32 5.50
CA ILE A 12 3.33 -15.64 4.87
C ILE A 12 4.34 -15.22 5.93
N LYS A 13 3.90 -14.57 7.02
CA LYS A 13 4.79 -14.14 8.09
C LYS A 13 5.61 -15.30 8.67
N ARG A 14 5.01 -16.50 8.83
CA ARG A 14 5.75 -17.68 9.33
C ARG A 14 6.85 -18.14 8.38
N MET A 15 6.74 -17.87 7.08
CA MET A 15 7.76 -18.20 6.08
C MET A 15 8.93 -17.21 6.08
N PHE A 16 8.72 -15.96 6.52
CA PHE A 16 9.71 -14.88 6.46
C PHE A 16 10.11 -14.40 7.87
N PRO A 17 11.20 -14.93 8.45
CA PRO A 17 11.57 -14.70 9.85
C PRO A 17 11.95 -13.26 10.18
N PHE A 18 12.38 -12.46 9.19
CA PHE A 18 12.67 -11.03 9.36
C PHE A 18 11.42 -10.18 9.58
N GLY A 19 10.23 -10.70 9.27
CA GLY A 19 8.96 -10.10 9.68
C GLY A 19 8.53 -8.83 8.96
N LEU A 20 9.39 -8.17 8.16
CA LEU A 20 8.99 -7.04 7.31
C LEU A 20 8.26 -7.56 6.06
N ILE A 21 6.95 -7.34 5.99
CA ILE A 21 6.11 -7.84 4.88
C ILE A 21 5.47 -6.66 4.15
N HIS A 22 5.75 -6.56 2.85
CA HIS A 22 5.16 -5.55 1.99
C HIS A 22 3.73 -5.95 1.57
N LEU A 23 2.76 -5.10 1.87
CA LEU A 23 1.32 -5.32 1.68
C LEU A 23 0.78 -4.71 0.37
N GLY A 24 1.63 -4.02 -0.42
CA GLY A 24 1.26 -3.45 -1.72
C GLY A 24 0.59 -2.08 -1.59
N CYS A 25 -0.64 -1.95 -2.09
CA CYS A 25 -1.48 -0.74 -2.11
C CYS A 25 -1.21 0.26 -3.27
N ASP A 26 -0.61 -0.17 -4.36
CA ASP A 26 -0.44 0.65 -5.57
C ASP A 26 -1.64 0.56 -6.53
N GLU A 27 -1.81 1.61 -7.33
CA GLU A 27 -2.62 1.64 -8.56
C GLU A 27 -4.09 1.19 -8.44
N MET A 28 -4.73 1.34 -7.28
CA MET A 28 -6.16 1.04 -7.16
C MET A 28 -7.00 1.95 -8.08
N PRO A 29 -7.80 1.39 -9.01
CA PRO A 29 -8.67 2.21 -9.85
C PRO A 29 -9.79 2.84 -9.01
N GLY A 30 -9.98 4.16 -9.08
CA GLY A 30 -10.91 4.87 -8.18
C GLY A 30 -12.37 4.40 -8.19
N LYS A 31 -12.82 3.79 -9.30
CA LYS A 31 -14.21 3.32 -9.46
C LYS A 31 -14.42 1.82 -9.22
N VAL A 32 -13.38 1.10 -8.80
CA VAL A 32 -13.38 -0.38 -8.76
C VAL A 32 -14.50 -0.96 -7.87
N TRP A 33 -14.96 -0.22 -6.86
CA TRP A 33 -15.93 -0.71 -5.88
C TRP A 33 -17.28 0.01 -5.86
N GLU A 34 -17.50 1.02 -6.69
CA GLU A 34 -18.72 1.86 -6.65
C GLU A 34 -20.02 1.06 -6.78
N LYS A 35 -19.99 -0.05 -7.54
CA LYS A 35 -21.17 -0.89 -7.81
C LYS A 35 -21.29 -2.10 -6.89
N SER A 36 -20.43 -2.26 -5.89
CA SER A 36 -20.41 -3.44 -5.04
C SER A 36 -21.35 -3.29 -3.82
N PRO A 37 -22.41 -4.11 -3.70
CA PRO A 37 -23.30 -4.06 -2.53
C PRO A 37 -22.56 -4.35 -1.23
N ALA A 38 -21.57 -5.25 -1.25
CA ALA A 38 -20.78 -5.59 -0.07
C ALA A 38 -19.89 -4.43 0.40
N ILE A 39 -19.40 -3.61 -0.52
CA ILE A 39 -18.60 -2.42 -0.17
C ILE A 39 -19.50 -1.30 0.34
N ASN A 40 -20.69 -1.12 -0.24
CA ASN A 40 -21.67 -0.17 0.28
C ASN A 40 -22.10 -0.51 1.72
N GLU A 41 -22.26 -1.80 2.02
CA GLU A 41 -22.54 -2.25 3.37
C GLU A 41 -21.35 -2.02 4.32
N LEU A 42 -20.12 -2.33 3.87
CA LEU A 42 -18.91 -2.04 4.63
C LEU A 42 -18.79 -0.53 4.96
N LYS A 43 -19.05 0.33 3.97
CA LYS A 43 -19.05 1.78 4.12
C LYS A 43 -20.02 2.23 5.22
N LYS A 44 -21.26 1.72 5.21
CA LYS A 44 -22.24 2.01 6.26
C LYS A 44 -21.80 1.53 7.64
N GLN A 45 -21.29 0.30 7.74
CA GLN A 45 -20.88 -0.30 9.01
C GLN A 45 -19.68 0.38 9.65
N GLN A 46 -18.76 0.88 8.83
CA GLN A 46 -17.48 1.46 9.27
C GLN A 46 -17.44 2.99 9.18
N GLY A 47 -18.53 3.63 8.73
CA GLY A 47 -18.60 5.08 8.56
C GLY A 47 -17.66 5.64 7.49
N LEU A 48 -17.48 4.90 6.39
CA LEU A 48 -16.59 5.27 5.28
C LEU A 48 -17.39 5.91 4.15
N GLU A 49 -16.86 6.95 3.51
CA GLU A 49 -17.57 7.74 2.50
C GLU A 49 -17.07 7.38 1.09
N SER A 50 -15.76 7.30 0.92
CA SER A 50 -15.09 7.18 -0.37
C SER A 50 -14.54 5.77 -0.65
N THR A 51 -14.07 5.52 -1.88
CA THR A 51 -13.38 4.25 -2.21
C THR A 51 -12.00 4.22 -1.55
N GLU A 52 -11.38 5.39 -1.44
CA GLU A 52 -10.11 5.64 -0.78
C GLU A 52 -10.19 5.30 0.71
N ASP A 53 -11.27 5.71 1.40
CA ASP A 53 -11.50 5.35 2.82
C ASP A 53 -11.57 3.82 3.01
N VAL A 54 -12.14 3.10 2.04
CA VAL A 54 -12.21 1.64 2.06
C VAL A 54 -10.83 1.02 1.83
N GLN A 55 -10.00 1.62 0.99
CA GLN A 55 -8.62 1.19 0.79
C GLN A 55 -7.80 1.40 2.07
N GLU A 56 -7.87 2.60 2.66
CA GLU A 56 -7.24 2.92 3.95
C GLU A 56 -7.65 1.91 5.02
N TRP A 57 -8.96 1.66 5.18
CA TRP A 57 -9.49 0.69 6.15
C TRP A 57 -8.98 -0.73 5.91
N THR A 58 -8.91 -1.13 4.65
CA THR A 58 -8.41 -2.46 4.30
C THR A 58 -6.93 -2.60 4.62
N MET A 59 -6.13 -1.57 4.34
CA MET A 59 -4.69 -1.57 4.60
C MET A 59 -4.39 -1.53 6.10
N ASN A 60 -5.06 -0.66 6.85
CA ASN A 60 -4.92 -0.61 8.30
C ASN A 60 -5.26 -1.96 8.94
N ARG A 61 -6.35 -2.60 8.51
CA ARG A 61 -6.73 -3.92 9.01
C ARG A 61 -5.73 -5.03 8.63
N ALA A 62 -5.15 -4.97 7.45
CA ALA A 62 -4.10 -5.92 7.03
C ALA A 62 -2.82 -5.74 7.87
N ALA A 63 -2.43 -4.49 8.12
CA ALA A 63 -1.31 -4.13 8.97
C ALA A 63 -1.52 -4.60 10.43
N GLU A 64 -2.71 -4.39 11.00
CA GLU A 64 -3.08 -4.88 12.34
C GLU A 64 -2.95 -6.41 12.44
N ILE A 65 -3.40 -7.15 11.42
CA ILE A 65 -3.30 -8.62 11.39
C ILE A 65 -1.83 -9.06 11.35
N LEU A 66 -1.00 -8.36 10.58
CA LEU A 66 0.42 -8.66 10.45
C LEU A 66 1.17 -8.36 11.76
N GLU A 67 0.91 -7.21 12.37
CA GLU A 67 1.48 -6.81 13.66
C GLU A 67 1.14 -7.85 14.74
N LYS A 68 -0.11 -8.29 14.81
CA LYS A 68 -0.55 -9.35 15.74
C LYS A 68 0.11 -10.70 15.47
N ALA A 69 0.53 -10.96 14.23
CA ALA A 69 1.32 -12.14 13.89
C ALA A 69 2.82 -11.97 14.24
N GLY A 70 3.24 -10.78 14.70
CA GLY A 70 4.62 -10.43 15.01
C GLY A 70 5.44 -10.04 13.79
N GLY A 71 4.82 -9.50 12.74
CA GLY A 71 5.49 -8.90 11.59
C GLY A 71 5.32 -7.38 11.58
N ARG A 72 6.15 -6.69 10.80
CA ARG A 72 6.10 -5.25 10.58
C ARG A 72 5.58 -4.96 9.17
N PRO A 73 4.54 -4.14 9.00
CA PRO A 73 4.02 -3.82 7.68
C PRO A 73 4.97 -2.92 6.88
N ALA A 74 4.99 -3.13 5.57
CA ALA A 74 5.49 -2.16 4.60
C ALA A 74 4.46 -1.98 3.49
N ALA A 75 4.41 -0.82 2.84
CA ALA A 75 3.49 -0.58 1.73
C ALA A 75 3.96 0.58 0.84
N TRP A 76 3.39 0.68 -0.36
CA TRP A 76 3.59 1.84 -1.21
C TRP A 76 3.00 3.11 -0.58
N GLU A 77 3.52 4.28 -0.94
CA GLU A 77 3.14 5.60 -0.44
C GLU A 77 1.64 5.90 -0.39
N VAL A 78 0.83 5.24 -1.22
CA VAL A 78 -0.63 5.37 -1.24
C VAL A 78 -1.24 4.94 0.09
N ALA A 79 -0.70 3.89 0.72
CA ALA A 79 -1.20 3.38 2.00
C ALA A 79 -0.97 4.35 3.18
N GLY A 80 -0.01 5.26 3.06
CA GLY A 80 0.26 6.30 4.06
C GLY A 80 -0.60 7.55 3.91
N LYS A 81 -1.41 7.65 2.85
CA LYS A 81 -2.28 8.81 2.60
C LYS A 81 -3.60 8.67 3.37
N GLY A 82 -4.31 9.79 3.47
CA GLY A 82 -5.65 9.83 4.02
C GLY A 82 -5.74 10.18 5.51
N LYS A 83 -6.93 10.00 6.08
CA LYS A 83 -7.21 10.39 7.47
C LYS A 83 -6.71 9.33 8.45
N MET A 84 -6.79 8.07 8.07
CA MET A 84 -6.38 6.95 8.93
C MET A 84 -4.98 6.48 8.60
N GLY A 85 -4.65 6.40 7.31
CA GLY A 85 -3.41 5.78 6.84
C GLY A 85 -3.29 4.31 7.25
N ILE A 86 -2.14 3.71 6.96
CA ILE A 86 -1.88 2.29 7.27
C ILE A 86 -1.58 2.04 8.76
N GLY A 87 -0.93 2.97 9.46
CA GLY A 87 -0.57 2.82 10.88
C GLY A 87 0.41 1.68 11.18
N HIS A 88 0.43 1.20 12.44
CA HIS A 88 1.17 0.01 12.90
C HIS A 88 2.68 0.02 12.60
N ASP A 89 3.32 1.19 12.76
CA ASP A 89 4.76 1.38 12.50
C ASP A 89 5.19 0.88 11.10
N ALA A 90 4.33 1.11 10.10
CA ALA A 90 4.59 0.69 8.74
C ALA A 90 5.76 1.44 8.09
N VAL A 91 6.52 0.74 7.26
CA VAL A 91 7.53 1.34 6.39
C VAL A 91 6.90 1.72 5.04
N ILE A 92 7.06 2.97 4.62
CA ILE A 92 6.49 3.47 3.38
C ILE A 92 7.52 3.45 2.24
N PHE A 93 7.14 2.87 1.10
CA PHE A 93 7.94 2.88 -0.12
C PHE A 93 7.43 3.98 -1.06
N SER A 94 8.26 4.99 -1.30
CA SER A 94 7.91 6.15 -2.14
C SER A 94 8.40 5.95 -3.56
N TRP A 95 7.48 5.77 -4.50
CA TRP A 95 7.81 5.39 -5.88
C TRP A 95 7.48 6.46 -6.91
N SER A 96 6.45 7.29 -6.67
CA SER A 96 5.99 8.23 -7.70
C SER A 96 6.89 9.48 -7.79
N GLY A 97 7.75 9.71 -6.79
CA GLY A 97 8.77 10.75 -6.80
C GLY A 97 9.33 11.02 -5.41
N LYS A 98 10.04 12.14 -5.27
CA LYS A 98 10.66 12.56 -3.99
C LYS A 98 9.65 13.13 -2.99
N GLU A 99 8.72 13.96 -3.45
CA GLU A 99 7.80 14.69 -2.58
C GLU A 99 6.86 13.80 -1.73
N PRO A 100 6.26 12.72 -2.27
CA PRO A 100 5.45 11.81 -1.47
C PRO A 100 6.23 11.17 -0.31
N GLY A 101 7.48 10.78 -0.56
CA GLY A 101 8.37 10.24 0.47
C GLY A 101 8.71 11.27 1.54
N LEU A 102 9.04 12.51 1.14
CA LEU A 102 9.25 13.60 2.10
C LEU A 102 7.99 13.89 2.93
N LYS A 103 6.80 13.80 2.33
CA LYS A 103 5.55 13.94 3.07
C LYS A 103 5.38 12.80 4.09
N ALA A 104 5.60 11.55 3.68
CA ALA A 104 5.49 10.40 4.58
C ALA A 104 6.47 10.48 5.77
N VAL A 105 7.71 10.95 5.55
CA VAL A 105 8.65 11.22 6.65
C VAL A 105 8.10 12.28 7.61
N ARG A 106 7.52 13.38 7.09
CA ARG A 106 6.91 14.44 7.92
C ARG A 106 5.68 13.94 8.70
N ASP A 107 4.96 12.97 8.13
CA ASP A 107 3.84 12.29 8.78
C ASP A 107 4.31 11.24 9.81
N GLY A 108 5.62 11.03 9.97
CA GLY A 108 6.22 10.18 11.00
C GLY A 108 6.58 8.75 10.55
N TYR A 109 6.48 8.44 9.27
CA TYR A 109 6.84 7.12 8.75
C TYR A 109 8.34 6.98 8.50
N GLU A 110 8.87 5.77 8.70
CA GLU A 110 10.12 5.38 8.05
C GLU A 110 9.87 5.18 6.55
N VAL A 111 10.79 5.66 5.71
CA VAL A 111 10.60 5.69 4.26
C VAL A 111 11.76 5.05 3.52
N VAL A 112 11.43 4.18 2.56
CA VAL A 112 12.34 3.69 1.52
C VAL A 112 12.07 4.48 0.24
N MET A 113 13.09 5.15 -0.27
CA MET A 113 12.99 5.92 -1.51
C MET A 113 13.20 5.01 -2.73
N CYS A 114 12.16 4.84 -3.53
CA CYS A 114 12.16 4.08 -4.78
C CYS A 114 11.67 4.89 -6.00
N PRO A 115 12.09 6.16 -6.18
CA PRO A 115 11.51 7.04 -7.21
C PRO A 115 11.70 6.48 -8.62
N ALA A 116 10.60 6.28 -9.34
CA ALA A 116 10.59 5.69 -10.67
C ALA A 116 11.48 6.44 -11.68
N GLN A 117 11.64 7.75 -11.48
CA GLN A 117 12.51 8.59 -12.32
C GLN A 117 14.00 8.21 -12.22
N HIS A 118 14.42 7.43 -11.22
CA HIS A 118 15.82 7.14 -10.95
C HIS A 118 16.14 5.65 -10.74
N VAL A 119 15.21 4.85 -10.20
CA VAL A 119 15.51 3.48 -9.76
C VAL A 119 14.55 2.42 -10.30
N TYR A 120 13.75 2.75 -11.30
CA TYR A 120 12.96 1.77 -12.06
C TYR A 120 13.81 1.25 -13.21
N PHE A 121 14.40 0.08 -13.02
CA PHE A 121 15.35 -0.51 -13.97
C PHE A 121 14.68 -1.23 -15.14
N ASP A 122 13.35 -1.25 -15.19
CA ASP A 122 12.54 -1.59 -16.35
C ASP A 122 12.53 -0.47 -17.42
N MET A 123 12.95 0.76 -17.06
CA MET A 123 13.03 1.89 -17.98
C MET A 123 14.16 1.71 -19.00
N ALA A 124 13.95 2.22 -20.22
CA ALA A 124 14.97 2.22 -21.26
C ALA A 124 16.20 3.03 -20.83
N GLN A 125 17.40 2.43 -20.92
CA GLN A 125 18.66 3.05 -20.48
C GLN A 125 19.25 4.04 -21.48
N LEU A 126 18.92 3.89 -22.77
CA LEU A 126 19.40 4.72 -23.86
C LEU A 126 18.24 5.06 -24.79
N MET A 127 18.26 6.26 -25.35
CA MET A 127 17.37 6.61 -26.45
C MET A 127 17.72 5.75 -27.67
N VAL A 128 16.89 4.75 -27.96
CA VAL A 128 16.91 4.09 -29.26
C VAL A 128 16.15 5.00 -30.22
N ILE A 129 16.88 5.80 -30.99
CA ILE A 129 16.29 6.53 -32.11
C ILE A 129 15.91 5.49 -33.16
N MET A 130 14.64 5.09 -33.18
CA MET A 130 14.10 4.33 -34.29
C MET A 130 14.11 5.22 -35.53
N LYS A 131 15.14 5.10 -36.37
CA LYS A 131 15.08 5.61 -37.73
C LYS A 131 13.96 4.85 -38.44
N LYS A 132 12.88 5.55 -38.82
CA LYS A 132 11.89 5.02 -39.75
C LYS A 132 12.65 4.61 -41.02
N VAL A 133 12.62 3.31 -41.33
CA VAL A 133 12.96 2.77 -42.64
C VAL A 133 11.74 2.88 -43.53
#